data_AF-X1NQC9-F1
#
_entry.id   AF-X1NQC9-F1
#
_cell.length_a   1.000
_cell.length_b   1.000
_cell.length_c   1.000
_cell.angle_alpha   90.00
_cell.angle_beta   90.00
_cell.angle_gamma   90.00
#
_symmetry.space_group_name_H-M   'P 1'
#
loop_
_entity.id
_entity.type
_entity.pdbx_description
1 polymer ?
#
loop_
_entity_poly.entity_id
_entity_poly.type
_entity_poly.pdbx_seq_one_letter_code
_entity_poly.pdbx_strand_id
1 'polypeptide(L)'
;MPPLHQIVAVFSPVAFQWDLAYAGAGVLDKYGTPLPEYVLESIRKNKVALKGPITTPVGSGFRSVNIALRKILDLYACVRPCKTYPGVSSLYKNVDIVIIRENTEDLYIGIEFEEGTPEAAKLIKLIAETKGNAVREDSGFSLKTISETGSRRIVKFAFEYARAYQRKKVT
;
A
#
# COMPACT_ATOMS: atom_id res chain seq x y z
N MET A 1 -11.69 -26.23 3.52
CA MET A 1 -10.66 -25.69 4.44
C MET A 1 -11.14 -24.32 4.92
N PRO A 2 -11.32 -24.10 6.23
CA PRO A 2 -11.60 -22.75 6.72
C PRO A 2 -10.35 -21.87 6.57
N PRO A 3 -10.48 -20.58 6.23
CA PRO A 3 -9.34 -19.69 6.16
C PRO A 3 -8.69 -19.54 7.54
N LEU A 4 -7.37 -19.70 7.58
CA LEU A 4 -6.53 -19.53 8.77
C LEU A 4 -6.60 -18.07 9.26
N HIS A 5 -7.48 -17.81 10.24
CA HIS A 5 -7.43 -16.61 11.06
C HIS A 5 -6.36 -16.81 12.14
N GLN A 6 -5.08 -16.59 11.84
CA GLN A 6 -4.05 -16.54 12.88
C GLN A 6 -4.09 -15.19 13.60
N ILE A 7 -4.76 -15.16 14.75
CA ILE A 7 -4.60 -14.10 15.75
C ILE A 7 -3.45 -14.53 16.67
N VAL A 8 -2.30 -13.86 16.55
CA VAL A 8 -1.23 -13.96 17.56
C VAL A 8 -1.59 -13.01 18.70
N ALA A 9 -2.13 -13.57 19.79
CA ALA A 9 -2.41 -12.81 21.00
C ALA A 9 -1.12 -12.62 21.81
N VAL A 10 -0.59 -11.40 21.84
CA VAL A 10 0.39 -10.99 22.86
C VAL A 10 -0.42 -10.52 24.06
N PHE A 11 -0.28 -11.19 25.21
CA PHE A 11 -0.95 -10.79 26.45
C PHE A 11 -0.54 -9.36 26.82
N SER A 12 -1.49 -8.43 26.69
CA SER A 12 -1.40 -7.06 27.19
C SER A 12 -2.39 -6.93 28.36
N PRO A 13 -2.02 -6.24 29.45
CA PRO A 13 -2.93 -5.99 30.57
C PRO A 13 -4.07 -5.02 30.23
N VAL A 14 -4.07 -4.44 29.02
CA VAL A 14 -5.12 -3.53 28.54
C VAL A 14 -6.19 -4.32 27.78
N ALA A 15 -7.44 -4.22 28.25
CA ALA A 15 -8.58 -4.81 27.55
C ALA A 15 -8.91 -4.03 26.27
N PHE A 16 -9.11 -4.75 25.16
CA PHE A 16 -9.53 -4.17 23.89
C PHE A 16 -11.03 -4.40 23.67
N GLN A 17 -11.76 -3.33 23.36
CA GLN A 17 -13.10 -3.43 22.80
C GLN A 17 -13.00 -3.51 21.28
N TRP A 18 -13.34 -4.66 20.71
CA TRP A 18 -13.23 -4.90 19.27
C TRP A 18 -14.47 -4.40 18.52
N ASP A 19 -14.24 -3.60 17.48
CA ASP A 19 -15.21 -3.26 16.46
C ASP A 19 -14.87 -4.06 15.19
N LEU A 20 -15.69 -5.06 14.86
CA LEU A 20 -15.42 -5.99 13.76
C LEU A 20 -15.99 -5.45 12.44
N ALA A 21 -15.12 -5.22 11.46
CA ALA A 21 -15.50 -4.82 10.10
C ALA A 21 -14.96 -5.80 9.06
N TYR A 22 -15.79 -6.19 8.09
CA TYR A 22 -15.47 -7.23 7.10
C TYR A 22 -15.22 -6.63 5.72
N ALA A 23 -14.06 -6.95 5.13
CA ALA A 23 -13.64 -6.52 3.80
C ALA A 23 -12.98 -7.67 3.03
N GLY A 24 -12.89 -7.54 1.71
CA GLY A 24 -12.32 -8.52 0.78
C GLY A 24 -13.36 -9.32 0.01
N ALA A 25 -12.91 -10.38 -0.66
CA ALA A 25 -13.76 -11.23 -1.50
C ALA A 25 -14.98 -11.80 -0.76
N GLY A 26 -14.86 -12.12 0.53
CA GLY A 26 -15.95 -12.73 1.31
C GLY A 26 -17.16 -11.83 1.57
N VAL A 27 -17.08 -10.53 1.26
CA VAL A 27 -18.21 -9.60 1.39
C VAL A 27 -18.75 -9.12 0.04
N LEU A 28 -18.14 -9.55 -1.06
CA LEU A 28 -18.47 -9.08 -2.41
C LEU A 28 -19.92 -9.38 -2.79
N ASP A 29 -20.36 -10.62 -2.61
CA ASP A 29 -21.73 -11.04 -2.97
C ASP A 29 -22.81 -10.29 -2.19
N LYS A 30 -22.49 -9.90 -0.95
CA LYS A 30 -23.44 -9.24 -0.04
C LYS A 30 -23.53 -7.73 -0.26
N TYR A 31 -22.40 -7.08 -0.55
CA TYR A 31 -22.32 -5.61 -0.60
C TYR A 31 -21.99 -5.05 -2.00
N GLY A 32 -21.75 -5.91 -2.99
CA GLY A 32 -21.37 -5.51 -4.36
C GLY A 32 -19.96 -4.93 -4.48
N THR A 33 -19.23 -4.78 -3.37
CA THR A 33 -17.87 -4.24 -3.32
C THR A 33 -17.03 -4.99 -2.30
N PRO A 34 -15.72 -5.22 -2.56
CA PRO A 34 -14.81 -5.81 -1.58
C PRO A 34 -14.40 -4.81 -0.48
N LEU A 35 -14.73 -3.52 -0.60
CA LEU A 35 -14.49 -2.51 0.43
C LEU A 35 -15.76 -1.68 0.68
N PRO A 36 -16.71 -2.18 1.50
CA PRO A 36 -17.92 -1.45 1.85
C PRO A 36 -17.63 -0.21 2.71
N GLU A 37 -18.47 0.83 2.60
CA GLU A 37 -18.25 2.12 3.28
C GLU A 37 -18.23 2.00 4.81
N TYR A 38 -19.03 1.11 5.40
CA TYR A 38 -19.07 0.92 6.87
C TYR A 38 -17.70 0.51 7.45
N VAL A 39 -16.85 -0.15 6.64
CA VAL A 39 -15.46 -0.48 7.02
C VAL A 39 -14.64 0.79 7.17
N LEU A 40 -14.76 1.72 6.21
CA LEU A 40 -14.07 3.02 6.24
C LEU A 40 -14.59 3.88 7.40
N GLU A 41 -15.90 3.87 7.65
CA GLU A 41 -16.51 4.57 8.79
C GLU A 41 -15.97 4.05 10.13
N SER A 42 -15.90 2.72 10.32
CA SER A 42 -15.31 2.11 11.52
C SER A 42 -13.84 2.54 11.69
N ILE A 43 -13.03 2.50 10.63
CA ILE A 43 -11.63 2.93 10.69
C ILE A 43 -11.52 4.44 11.02
N ARG A 44 -12.35 5.29 10.39
CA ARG A 44 -12.34 6.74 10.65
C ARG A 44 -12.81 7.09 12.06
N LYS A 45 -13.76 6.33 12.62
CA LYS A 45 -14.24 6.47 13.99
C LYS A 45 -13.16 6.06 15.00
N ASN A 46 -12.56 4.89 14.82
CA ASN A 46 -11.63 4.30 15.79
C ASN A 46 -10.17 4.78 15.61
N LYS A 47 -9.83 5.38 14.46
CA LYS A 47 -8.48 5.86 14.07
C LYS A 47 -7.40 4.79 13.94
N VAL A 48 -7.60 3.62 14.54
CA VAL A 48 -6.69 2.47 14.52
C VAL A 48 -7.45 1.24 14.03
N ALA A 49 -6.80 0.43 13.21
CA ALA A 49 -7.35 -0.82 12.72
C ALA A 49 -6.26 -1.88 12.59
N LEU A 50 -6.63 -3.13 12.90
CA LEU A 50 -5.80 -4.31 12.66
C LEU A 50 -6.49 -5.15 11.58
N LYS A 51 -5.76 -5.51 10.52
CA LYS A 51 -6.29 -6.31 9.42
C LYS A 51 -5.37 -7.46 9.00
N GLY A 52 -5.96 -8.64 8.83
CA GLY A 52 -5.32 -9.78 8.16
C GLY A 52 -5.10 -9.54 6.65
N PRO A 53 -4.43 -10.45 5.92
CA PRO A 53 -4.30 -10.33 4.46
C PRO A 53 -5.69 -10.28 3.80
N ILE A 54 -5.88 -9.39 2.82
CA ILE A 54 -7.14 -9.22 2.10
C ILE A 54 -6.93 -9.61 0.65
N THR A 55 -7.59 -10.69 0.23
CA THR A 55 -7.58 -11.14 -1.17
C THR A 55 -8.40 -10.19 -2.02
N THR A 56 -7.79 -9.65 -3.08
CA THR A 56 -8.49 -8.92 -4.14
C THR A 56 -8.54 -9.82 -5.38
N PRO A 57 -9.70 -9.99 -6.04
CA PRO A 57 -9.77 -10.68 -7.32
C PRO A 57 -8.85 -10.00 -8.35
N VAL A 58 -8.09 -10.80 -9.12
CA VAL A 58 -7.20 -10.29 -10.19
C VAL A 58 -8.02 -10.12 -11.48
N GLY A 59 -7.79 -9.03 -12.21
CA GLY A 59 -8.29 -8.86 -13.59
C GLY A 59 -9.75 -8.39 -13.74
N SER A 60 -10.52 -8.21 -12.66
CA SER A 60 -11.94 -7.81 -12.74
C SER A 60 -12.18 -6.29 -12.64
N GLY A 61 -11.19 -5.46 -12.95
CA GLY A 61 -11.33 -3.99 -12.92
C GLY A 61 -11.37 -3.34 -11.53
N PHE A 62 -11.27 -4.13 -10.46
CA PHE A 62 -11.22 -3.59 -9.10
C PHE A 62 -9.79 -3.19 -8.69
N ARG A 63 -9.63 -1.96 -8.20
CA ARG A 63 -8.40 -1.56 -7.50
C ARG A 63 -8.22 -2.40 -6.24
N SER A 64 -6.99 -2.80 -5.95
CA SER A 64 -6.63 -3.51 -4.72
C SER A 64 -7.21 -2.83 -3.48
N VAL A 65 -7.89 -3.59 -2.62
CA VAL A 65 -8.47 -3.08 -1.36
C VAL A 65 -7.39 -2.40 -0.51
N ASN A 66 -6.18 -2.94 -0.48
CA ASN A 66 -5.07 -2.34 0.26
C ASN A 66 -4.63 -0.99 -0.33
N ILE A 67 -4.63 -0.85 -1.65
CA ILE A 67 -4.31 0.42 -2.33
C ILE A 67 -5.44 1.43 -2.08
N ALA A 68 -6.70 1.00 -2.19
CA ALA A 68 -7.86 1.84 -1.94
C ALA A 68 -7.86 2.39 -0.51
N LEU A 69 -7.65 1.52 0.50
CA LEU A 69 -7.54 1.94 1.91
C LEU A 69 -6.45 2.99 2.11
N ARG A 70 -5.25 2.79 1.53
CA ARG A 70 -4.14 3.74 1.68
C ARG A 70 -4.45 5.10 1.07
N LYS A 71 -5.11 5.12 -0.10
CA LYS A 71 -5.46 6.35 -0.79
C LYS A 71 -6.60 7.09 -0.08
N ILE A 72 -7.69 6.39 0.24
CA ILE A 72 -8.89 6.98 0.86
C ILE A 72 -8.59 7.54 2.26
N LEU A 73 -7.71 6.88 3.01
CA LEU A 73 -7.35 7.27 4.37
C LEU A 73 -6.03 8.07 4.44
N ASP A 74 -5.42 8.42 3.30
CA ASP A 74 -4.11 9.07 3.19
C ASP A 74 -3.03 8.46 4.09
N LEU A 75 -2.94 7.12 4.10
CA LEU A 75 -1.95 6.36 4.88
C LEU A 75 -0.57 6.39 4.18
N TYR A 76 0.04 7.58 4.17
CA TYR A 76 1.16 7.89 3.30
C TYR A 76 2.50 7.26 3.70
N ALA A 77 2.68 6.92 4.97
CA ALA A 77 3.88 6.28 5.46
C ALA A 77 3.63 4.78 5.71
N CYS A 78 4.35 3.93 4.98
CA CYS A 78 4.44 2.50 5.29
C CYS A 78 5.68 2.26 6.15
N VAL A 79 5.47 1.97 7.44
CA VAL A 79 6.53 1.68 8.41
C VAL A 79 6.73 0.18 8.52
N ARG A 80 7.94 -0.32 8.26
CA ARG A 80 8.27 -1.76 8.35
C ARG A 80 9.54 -1.98 9.17
N PRO A 81 9.41 -2.29 10.47
CA PRO A 81 10.53 -2.77 11.27
C PRO A 81 10.99 -4.15 10.77
N CYS A 82 12.26 -4.29 10.44
CA CYS A 82 12.89 -5.54 10.04
C CYS A 82 14.07 -5.78 10.99
N LYS A 83 13.88 -6.70 11.93
CA LYS A 83 14.90 -7.04 12.92
C LYS A 83 15.12 -8.54 13.02
N THR A 84 16.31 -8.95 13.41
CA THR A 84 16.59 -10.34 13.75
C THR A 84 15.86 -10.70 15.05
N TYR A 85 15.17 -11.85 15.05
CA TYR A 85 14.52 -12.40 16.24
C TYR A 85 15.28 -13.63 16.73
N PRO A 86 15.53 -13.76 18.06
CA PRO A 86 16.08 -14.99 18.63
C PRO A 86 15.24 -16.21 18.23
N GLY A 87 15.91 -17.31 17.86
CA GLY A 87 15.26 -18.55 17.44
C GLY A 87 14.83 -18.60 15.97
N VAL A 88 14.90 -17.49 15.22
CA VAL A 88 14.58 -17.49 13.78
C VAL A 88 15.87 -17.65 12.96
N SER A 89 15.95 -18.72 12.16
CA SER A 89 17.06 -18.91 11.23
C SER A 89 17.02 -17.86 10.12
N SER A 90 18.18 -17.28 9.80
CA SER A 90 18.35 -16.22 8.80
C SER A 90 19.78 -16.23 8.32
N LEU A 91 19.96 -15.96 7.02
CA LEU A 91 21.26 -15.78 6.37
C LEU A 91 22.06 -14.62 6.99
N TYR A 92 21.35 -13.56 7.41
CA TYR A 92 21.94 -12.37 8.01
C TYR A 92 21.64 -12.31 9.51
N LYS A 93 22.64 -11.87 10.28
CA LYS A 93 22.56 -11.68 11.74
C LYS A 93 22.62 -10.20 12.08
N ASN A 94 22.15 -9.84 13.28
CA ASN A 94 22.21 -8.49 13.84
C ASN A 94 21.56 -7.42 12.95
N VAL A 95 20.46 -7.79 12.28
CA VAL A 95 19.67 -6.84 11.48
C VAL A 95 18.78 -6.05 12.43
N ASP A 96 18.86 -4.73 12.34
CA ASP A 96 17.91 -3.80 12.95
C ASP A 96 17.75 -2.59 12.02
N ILE A 97 16.79 -2.68 11.10
CA ILE A 97 16.44 -1.60 10.19
C ILE A 97 14.94 -1.32 10.26
N VAL A 98 14.55 -0.08 9.98
CA VAL A 98 13.14 0.29 9.80
C VAL A 98 13.01 0.93 8.44
N ILE A 99 12.19 0.33 7.58
CA ILE A 99 11.90 0.87 6.26
C ILE A 99 10.74 1.85 6.42
N ILE A 100 10.99 3.10 6.07
CA ILE A 100 9.98 4.15 5.94
C ILE A 100 9.75 4.35 4.46
N ARG A 101 8.60 3.90 3.96
CA ARG A 101 8.29 3.90 2.53
C ARG A 101 7.12 4.84 2.23
N GLU A 102 7.29 5.69 1.20
CA GLU A 102 6.19 6.46 0.58
C GLU A 102 5.17 5.47 -0.01
N ASN A 103 3.90 5.69 0.28
CA ASN A 103 2.87 4.68 0.10
C ASN A 103 1.64 5.18 -0.67
N THR A 104 1.72 6.34 -1.34
CA THR A 104 0.61 6.93 -2.10
C THR A 104 0.85 7.12 -3.59
N GLU A 105 2.10 7.32 -4.02
CA GLU A 105 2.48 7.62 -5.40
C GLU A 105 3.30 6.47 -6.01
N ASP A 106 4.25 6.77 -6.90
CA ASP A 106 4.96 5.80 -7.74
C ASP A 106 3.96 5.02 -8.64
N LEU A 107 4.37 3.88 -9.19
CA LEU A 107 3.49 3.01 -9.98
C LEU A 107 2.21 2.58 -9.22
N TYR A 108 2.18 2.68 -7.89
CA TYR A 108 0.99 2.38 -7.07
C TYR A 108 -0.16 3.38 -7.29
N ILE A 109 0.09 4.50 -7.98
CA ILE A 109 -0.98 5.37 -8.43
C ILE A 109 -1.93 4.66 -9.41
N GLY A 110 -1.45 3.65 -10.14
CA GLY A 110 -2.26 2.81 -11.03
C GLY A 110 -2.86 3.61 -12.18
N ILE A 111 -2.05 4.49 -12.78
CA ILE A 111 -2.37 5.16 -14.04
C ILE A 111 -1.68 4.36 -15.14
N GLU A 112 -2.48 3.54 -15.81
CA GLU A 112 -2.01 2.54 -16.77
C GLU A 112 -2.88 2.63 -18.03
N PHE A 113 -2.26 2.43 -19.18
CA PHE A 113 -2.89 2.46 -20.50
C PHE A 113 -2.50 1.18 -21.24
N GLU A 114 -3.50 0.36 -21.52
CA GLU A 114 -3.31 -0.91 -22.22
C GLU A 114 -2.86 -0.68 -23.66
N GLU A 115 -2.05 -1.59 -24.17
CA GLU A 115 -1.61 -1.60 -25.56
C GLU A 115 -2.80 -1.54 -26.52
N GLY A 116 -2.66 -0.83 -27.64
CA GLY A 116 -3.70 -0.75 -28.67
C GLY A 116 -4.90 0.13 -28.31
N THR A 117 -4.97 0.67 -27.08
CA THR A 117 -6.03 1.62 -26.71
C THR A 117 -5.83 2.99 -27.37
N PRO A 118 -6.92 3.76 -27.62
CA PRO A 118 -6.82 5.13 -28.12
C PRO A 118 -5.96 6.04 -27.23
N GLU A 119 -5.96 5.81 -25.92
CA GLU A 119 -5.14 6.54 -24.95
C GLU A 119 -3.65 6.23 -25.10
N ALA A 120 -3.27 4.96 -25.28
CA ALA A 120 -1.90 4.57 -25.55
C ALA A 120 -1.39 5.17 -26.87
N ALA A 121 -2.22 5.18 -27.93
CA ALA A 121 -1.87 5.82 -29.19
C ALA A 121 -1.61 7.34 -29.06
N LYS A 122 -2.41 8.03 -28.24
CA LYS A 122 -2.18 9.46 -27.92
C LYS A 122 -0.85 9.67 -27.21
N LEU A 123 -0.48 8.77 -26.27
CA LEU A 123 0.81 8.85 -25.58
C LEU A 123 1.98 8.59 -26.52
N ILE A 124 1.89 7.59 -27.42
CA ILE A 124 2.90 7.33 -28.45
C ILE A 124 3.13 8.58 -29.29
N LYS A 125 2.05 9.22 -29.76
CA LYS A 125 2.13 10.45 -30.54
C LYS A 125 2.81 11.58 -29.76
N LEU A 126 2.42 11.81 -28.50
CA LEU A 126 3.03 12.82 -27.65
C LEU A 126 4.53 12.56 -27.43
N ILE A 127 4.93 11.31 -27.21
CA ILE A 127 6.32 10.91 -27.04
C ILE A 127 7.09 11.13 -28.34
N ALA A 128 6.52 10.78 -29.50
CA ALA A 128 7.11 11.05 -30.80
C ALA A 128 7.37 12.54 -31.03
N GLU A 129 6.40 13.40 -30.72
CA GLU A 129 6.50 14.85 -30.88
C GLU A 129 7.53 15.50 -29.93
N THR A 130 7.73 14.96 -28.72
CA THR A 130 8.55 15.60 -27.68
C THR A 130 9.91 14.94 -27.44
N LYS A 131 10.04 13.65 -27.76
CA LYS A 131 11.20 12.79 -27.49
C LYS A 131 11.59 11.91 -28.67
N GLY A 132 10.95 12.06 -29.84
CA GLY A 132 11.18 11.20 -31.00
C GLY A 132 10.66 9.78 -30.79
N ASN A 133 11.14 8.84 -31.61
CA ASN A 133 10.67 7.45 -31.62
C ASN A 133 11.28 6.61 -30.46
N ALA A 134 11.08 7.07 -29.22
CA ALA A 134 11.63 6.45 -28.01
C ALA A 134 10.85 5.20 -27.56
N VAL A 135 9.63 5.01 -28.06
CA VAL A 135 8.74 3.89 -27.71
C VAL A 135 8.19 3.22 -28.97
N ARG A 136 7.78 1.96 -28.83
CA ARG A 136 7.21 1.17 -29.93
C ARG A 136 5.69 1.34 -29.99
N GLU A 137 5.09 1.02 -31.14
CA GLU A 137 3.64 1.11 -31.32
C GLU A 137 2.87 0.05 -30.52
N ASP A 138 3.51 -1.09 -30.23
CA ASP A 138 3.01 -2.22 -29.42
C ASP A 138 3.32 -2.06 -27.92
N SER A 139 3.41 -0.82 -27.43
CA SER A 139 3.72 -0.54 -26.02
C SER A 139 2.46 -0.28 -25.19
N GLY A 140 2.34 -0.97 -24.06
CA GLY A 140 1.50 -0.53 -22.93
C GLY A 140 2.25 0.49 -22.05
N PHE A 141 1.52 1.40 -21.41
CA PHE A 141 2.11 2.47 -20.61
C PHE A 141 1.69 2.40 -19.15
N SER A 142 2.64 2.61 -18.24
CA SER A 142 2.38 2.84 -16.82
C SER A 142 3.08 4.12 -16.39
N LEU A 143 2.34 5.05 -15.79
CA LEU A 143 2.89 6.33 -15.36
C LEU A 143 3.36 6.26 -13.91
N LYS A 144 4.65 6.54 -13.74
CA LYS A 144 5.27 6.75 -12.44
C LYS A 144 5.27 8.23 -12.10
N THR A 145 4.54 8.60 -11.05
CA THR A 145 4.55 9.95 -10.50
C THR A 145 5.29 9.98 -9.17
N ILE A 146 6.12 11.00 -8.95
CA ILE A 146 6.74 11.31 -7.66
C ILE A 146 6.64 12.82 -7.49
N SER A 147 5.95 13.28 -6.45
CA SER A 147 5.82 14.71 -6.17
C SER A 147 6.79 15.16 -5.07
N GLU A 148 7.09 16.45 -5.06
CA GLU A 148 7.79 17.08 -3.95
C GLU A 148 6.99 16.93 -2.65
N THR A 149 5.67 17.08 -2.71
CA THR A 149 4.76 16.92 -1.56
C THR A 149 4.90 15.54 -0.92
N GLY A 150 4.80 14.47 -1.71
CA GLY A 150 4.96 13.08 -1.26
C GLY A 150 6.35 12.80 -0.69
N SER A 151 7.39 13.28 -1.39
CA SER A 151 8.78 13.10 -0.99
C SER A 151 9.12 13.86 0.30
N ARG A 152 8.70 15.12 0.42
CA ARG A 152 9.00 15.97 1.57
C ARG A 152 8.33 15.45 2.84
N ARG A 153 7.07 15.00 2.76
CA ARG A 153 6.35 14.47 3.93
C ARG A 153 6.94 13.16 4.42
N ILE A 154 7.32 12.24 3.54
CA ILE A 154 7.90 10.96 3.95
C ILE A 154 9.31 11.11 4.52
N VAL A 155 10.13 12.00 3.94
CA VAL A 155 11.47 12.31 4.48
C VAL A 155 11.35 12.94 5.86
N LYS A 156 10.46 13.93 6.02
CA LYS A 156 10.19 14.54 7.33
C LYS A 156 9.77 13.48 8.36
N PHE A 157 8.83 12.61 8.00
CA PHE A 157 8.41 11.50 8.87
C PHE A 157 9.59 10.59 9.25
N ALA A 158 10.47 10.25 8.31
CA ALA A 158 11.63 9.40 8.57
C ALA A 158 12.60 10.03 9.59
N PHE A 159 12.87 11.33 9.47
CA PHE A 159 13.71 12.06 10.45
C PHE A 159 13.02 12.21 11.81
N GLU A 160 11.72 12.47 11.84
CA GLU A 160 10.94 12.52 13.09
C GLU A 160 10.92 11.17 13.80
N TYR A 161 10.72 10.08 13.05
CA TYR A 161 10.82 8.71 13.53
C TYR A 161 12.22 8.43 14.07
N ALA A 162 13.27 8.79 13.32
CA ALA A 162 14.65 8.60 13.76
C ALA A 162 14.94 9.32 15.09
N ARG A 163 14.45 10.55 15.26
CA ARG A 163 14.57 11.30 16.51
C ARG A 163 13.79 10.65 17.65
N ALA A 164 12.53 10.28 17.42
CA ALA A 164 11.67 9.69 18.44
C ALA A 164 12.17 8.33 18.95
N TYR A 165 12.77 7.52 18.07
CA TYR A 165 13.28 6.19 18.36
C TYR A 165 14.81 6.11 18.43
N GLN A 166 15.49 7.26 18.57
CA GLN A 166 16.94 7.37 18.75
C GLN A 166 17.78 6.60 17.69
N ARG A 167 17.32 6.61 16.43
CA ARG A 167 18.03 5.99 15.32
C ARG A 167 19.21 6.87 14.92
N LYS A 168 20.40 6.27 14.81
CA LYS A 168 21.67 6.97 14.56
C LYS A 168 21.89 7.37 13.10
N LYS A 169 21.16 6.77 12.17
CA LYS A 169 21.36 6.97 10.72
C LYS A 169 20.02 6.91 9.98
N VAL A 170 19.82 7.87 9.09
CA VAL A 170 18.82 7.83 8.01
C VAL A 170 19.63 7.72 6.71
N THR A 171 19.24 6.81 5.82
CA THR A 171 19.88 6.60 4.51
C THR A 171 18.89 6.92 3.42
#